data_AF-A0A9E4SQT2-F1
#
_entry.id   AF-A0A9E4SQT2-F1
#
_cell.length_a   1.000
_cell.length_b   1.000
_cell.length_c   1.000
_cell.angle_alpha   90.00
_cell.angle_beta   90.00
_cell.angle_gamma   90.00
#
_symmetry.space_group_name_H-M   'P 1'
#
loop_
_entity.id
_entity.type
_entity.pdbx_description
1 polymer ?
#
loop_
_entity_poly.entity_id
_entity_poly.type
_entity_poly.pdbx_seq_one_letter_code
_entity_poly.pdbx_strand_id
1 'polypeptide(L)'
;DNRQALSGVALQLELDPLLKKVSRKRLIRGAALRRRNEMVLRILEGQTGESFAPYRSRIAWAPVLPQDRSRLIEDETRLVASGIHSRRTAAGLLDVADPDSEWTRWLSEQSASSEEGDDR
;
A
#
# COMPACT_ATOMS: atom_id res chain seq x y z
N ASP A 1 -18.87 -19.77 -25.04
CA ASP A 1 -18.71 -18.49 -25.75
C ASP A 1 -18.62 -17.33 -24.78
N ASN A 2 -17.50 -16.62 -24.90
CA ASN A 2 -16.86 -15.81 -23.86
C ASN A 2 -17.39 -14.37 -23.81
N ARG A 3 -18.70 -14.17 -23.61
CA ARG A 3 -19.32 -12.84 -23.54
C ARG A 3 -18.84 -12.01 -22.34
N GLN A 4 -18.50 -12.66 -21.23
CA GLN A 4 -18.01 -11.99 -20.02
C GLN A 4 -16.56 -11.50 -20.14
N ALA A 5 -15.65 -12.24 -20.81
CA ALA A 5 -14.31 -11.70 -21.04
C ALA A 5 -14.28 -10.57 -22.07
N LEU A 6 -15.19 -10.58 -23.05
CA LEU A 6 -15.34 -9.46 -23.99
C LEU A 6 -15.83 -8.18 -23.30
N SER A 7 -16.69 -8.29 -22.28
CA SER A 7 -17.18 -7.15 -21.51
C SER A 7 -16.12 -6.51 -20.60
N GLY A 8 -15.26 -7.32 -19.97
CA GLY A 8 -14.19 -6.82 -19.09
C GLY A 8 -13.06 -6.14 -19.85
N VAL A 9 -12.60 -6.75 -20.95
CA VAL A 9 -11.50 -6.22 -21.77
C VAL A 9 -11.93 -4.99 -22.57
N ALA A 10 -13.16 -4.96 -23.08
CA ALA A 10 -13.69 -3.78 -23.78
C ALA A 10 -13.82 -2.56 -22.83
N LEU A 11 -14.32 -2.77 -21.62
CA LEU A 11 -14.36 -1.71 -20.60
C LEU A 11 -12.94 -1.23 -20.24
N GLN A 12 -11.97 -2.13 -20.16
CA GLN A 12 -10.59 -1.77 -19.84
C GLN A 12 -9.95 -0.89 -20.92
N LEU A 13 -10.22 -1.18 -22.20
CA LEU A 13 -9.80 -0.34 -23.33
C LEU A 13 -10.47 1.04 -23.30
N GLU A 14 -11.75 1.13 -22.92
CA GLU A 14 -12.45 2.41 -22.78
C GLU A 14 -11.89 3.26 -21.63
N LEU A 15 -11.31 2.63 -20.60
CA LEU A 15 -10.74 3.32 -19.43
C LEU A 15 -9.30 3.81 -19.64
N ASP A 16 -8.60 3.39 -20.70
CA ASP A 16 -7.22 3.80 -20.99
C ASP A 16 -6.97 5.31 -20.93
N PRO A 17 -7.83 6.19 -21.49
CA PRO A 17 -7.64 7.63 -21.40
C PRO A 17 -7.69 8.14 -19.95
N LEU A 18 -8.53 7.54 -19.10
CA LEU A 18 -8.61 7.87 -17.68
C LEU A 18 -7.37 7.40 -16.94
N LEU A 19 -6.91 6.17 -17.18
CA LEU A 19 -5.67 5.64 -16.60
C LEU A 19 -4.46 6.53 -16.96
N LYS A 20 -4.35 6.98 -18.21
CA LYS A 20 -3.31 7.93 -18.65
C LYS A 20 -3.42 9.28 -17.94
N LYS A 21 -4.63 9.80 -17.73
CA LYS A 21 -4.84 11.05 -16.94
C LYS A 21 -4.40 10.85 -15.50
N VAL A 22 -4.80 9.75 -14.85
CA VAL A 22 -4.42 9.43 -13.47
C VAL A 22 -2.90 9.30 -13.33
N SER A 23 -2.24 8.57 -14.24
CA SER A 23 -0.78 8.43 -14.25
C SER A 23 -0.07 9.78 -14.31
N ARG A 24 -0.46 10.67 -15.25
CA ARG A 24 0.10 12.04 -15.33
C ARG A 24 -0.13 12.84 -14.05
N LYS A 25 -1.32 12.75 -13.45
CA LYS A 25 -1.62 13.44 -12.19
C LYS A 25 -0.79 12.89 -11.03
N ARG A 26 -0.59 11.57 -10.94
CA ARG A 26 0.25 10.93 -9.92
C ARG A 26 1.72 11.33 -10.04
N LEU A 27 2.23 11.46 -11.26
CA LEU A 27 3.61 11.92 -11.50
C LEU A 27 3.81 13.35 -10.98
N ILE A 28 2.93 14.28 -11.37
CA ILE A 28 3.01 15.69 -10.97
C ILE A 28 2.78 15.83 -9.45
N ARG A 29 1.71 15.20 -8.92
CA ARG A 29 1.38 15.27 -7.49
C ARG A 29 2.43 14.58 -6.62
N GLY A 30 3.01 13.47 -7.09
CA GLY A 30 4.04 12.74 -6.37
C GLY A 30 5.28 13.60 -6.12
N ALA A 31 5.71 14.39 -7.11
CA ALA A 31 6.81 15.34 -6.93
C ALA A 31 6.46 16.43 -5.91
N ALA A 32 5.25 17.00 -6.01
CA ALA A 32 4.79 18.03 -5.08
C ALA A 32 4.68 17.51 -3.62
N LEU A 33 4.14 16.30 -3.44
CA LEU A 33 4.00 15.68 -2.11
C LEU A 33 5.35 15.34 -1.48
N ARG A 34 6.32 14.86 -2.27
CA ARG A 34 7.69 14.63 -1.78
C ARG A 34 8.32 15.93 -1.28
N ARG A 35 8.27 17.00 -2.07
CA ARG A 35 8.75 18.33 -1.67
C ARG A 35 8.05 18.84 -0.42
N ARG A 36 6.73 18.68 -0.32
CA ARG A 36 5.98 19.03 0.90
C ARG A 36 6.53 18.29 2.12
N ASN A 37 6.68 16.96 2.03
CA ASN A 37 7.14 16.16 3.15
C ASN A 37 8.56 16.55 3.58
N GLU A 38 9.47 16.82 2.64
CA GLU A 38 10.81 17.34 2.93
C GLU A 38 10.76 18.67 3.69
N MET A 39 9.89 19.60 3.28
CA MET A 39 9.74 20.89 3.96
C MET A 39 9.20 20.73 5.39
N VAL A 40 8.21 19.84 5.58
CA VAL A 40 7.65 19.54 6.91
C VAL A 40 8.72 18.95 7.83
N LEU A 41 9.50 17.97 7.35
CA LEU A 41 10.56 17.35 8.15
C LEU A 41 11.65 18.37 8.50
N ARG A 42 12.05 19.24 7.57
CA ARG A 42 13.03 20.29 7.85
C ARG A 42 12.57 21.28 8.92
N ILE A 43 11.29 21.65 8.92
CA ILE A 43 10.71 22.49 9.98
C ILE A 43 10.78 21.76 11.33
N LEU A 44 10.48 20.47 11.35
CA LEU A 44 10.55 19.65 12.56
C LEU A 44 11.97 19.56 13.11
N GLU A 45 12.98 19.35 12.26
CA GLU A 45 14.40 19.37 12.67
C GLU A 45 14.77 20.71 13.32
N GLY A 46 14.34 21.83 12.72
CA GLY A 46 14.60 23.16 13.27
C GLY A 46 13.94 23.43 14.63
N GLN A 47 12.83 22.75 14.93
CA GLN A 47 12.12 22.89 16.21
C GLN A 47 12.60 21.92 17.28
N THR A 48 13.04 20.72 16.90
CA THR A 48 13.42 19.64 17.84
C THR A 48 14.92 19.55 18.05
N GLY A 49 15.73 20.02 17.10
CA GLY A 49 17.18 19.82 17.07
C GLY A 49 17.60 18.40 16.67
N GLU A 50 16.65 17.51 16.40
CA GLU A 50 16.93 16.16 15.88
C GLU A 50 17.17 16.20 14.36
N SER A 51 18.02 15.30 13.87
CA SER A 51 18.30 15.16 12.42
C SER A 51 17.59 13.93 11.87
N PHE A 52 16.76 14.13 10.84
CA PHE A 52 16.01 13.10 10.12
C PHE A 52 16.53 12.89 8.68
N ALA A 53 17.54 13.66 8.25
CA ALA A 53 18.15 13.52 6.94
C ALA A 53 19.02 12.22 6.83
N PRO A 54 19.06 11.55 5.67
CA PRO A 54 18.38 11.89 4.42
C PRO A 54 16.89 11.53 4.44
N TYR A 55 16.03 12.46 3.99
CA TYR A 55 14.59 12.23 3.97
C TYR A 55 14.20 11.15 2.95
N ARG A 56 13.66 10.04 3.43
CA ARG A 56 13.08 8.99 2.59
C ARG A 56 11.57 9.05 2.70
N SER A 57 10.91 9.49 1.64
CA SER A 57 9.44 9.50 1.57
C SER A 57 8.95 8.62 0.43
N ARG A 58 7.95 7.78 0.74
CA ARG A 58 7.21 6.99 -0.25
C ARG A 58 5.80 7.56 -0.34
N ILE A 59 5.35 7.88 -1.56
CA ILE A 59 3.96 8.26 -1.80
C ILE A 59 3.21 6.99 -2.20
N ALA A 60 2.32 6.53 -1.34
CA ALA A 60 1.39 5.45 -1.66
C ALA A 60 0.17 6.03 -2.38
N TRP A 61 -0.30 5.31 -3.41
CA TRP A 61 -1.54 5.62 -4.10
C TRP A 61 -2.41 4.37 -4.08
N ALA A 62 -3.67 4.51 -3.66
CA ALA A 62 -4.63 3.42 -3.76
C ALA A 62 -4.79 2.93 -5.22
N PRO A 63 -5.14 1.65 -5.44
CA PRO A 63 -5.45 1.12 -6.77
C PRO A 63 -6.51 1.97 -7.50
N VAL A 64 -6.40 2.11 -8.83
CA VAL A 64 -7.37 2.90 -9.60
C VAL A 64 -8.60 2.06 -9.93
N LEU A 65 -8.39 0.80 -10.31
CA LEU A 65 -9.46 -0.13 -10.62
C LEU A 65 -9.60 -1.19 -9.52
N PRO A 66 -10.81 -1.73 -9.29
CA PRO A 66 -11.01 -2.83 -8.33
C PRO A 66 -10.18 -4.09 -8.66
N GLN A 67 -9.97 -4.36 -9.95
CA GLN A 67 -9.15 -5.49 -10.40
C GLN A 67 -7.67 -5.34 -9.99
N ASP A 68 -7.16 -4.10 -10.01
CA ASP A 68 -5.78 -3.80 -9.56
C ASP A 68 -5.61 -4.15 -8.07
N ARG A 69 -6.66 -3.98 -7.26
CA ARG A 69 -6.62 -4.34 -5.83
C ARG A 69 -6.52 -5.84 -5.62
N SER A 70 -7.28 -6.64 -6.38
CA SER A 70 -7.24 -8.10 -6.26
C SER A 70 -5.86 -8.64 -6.64
N ARG A 71 -5.31 -8.14 -7.75
CA ARG A 71 -3.94 -8.48 -8.17
C ARG A 71 -2.89 -8.08 -7.15
N LEU A 72 -3.02 -6.88 -6.57
CA LEU A 72 -2.12 -6.41 -5.52
C LEU A 72 -2.16 -7.32 -4.29
N ILE A 73 -3.34 -7.77 -3.86
CA ILE A 73 -3.49 -8.73 -2.74
C ILE A 73 -2.76 -10.04 -3.05
N GLU A 74 -2.95 -10.59 -4.25
CA GLU A 74 -2.29 -11.83 -4.66
C GLU A 74 -0.76 -11.69 -4.66
N ASP A 75 -0.25 -10.60 -5.24
CA ASP A 75 1.19 -10.34 -5.33
C ASP A 75 1.81 -10.15 -3.94
N GLU A 76 1.18 -9.33 -3.08
CA GLU A 76 1.66 -9.12 -1.71
C GLU A 76 1.60 -10.40 -0.87
N THR A 77 0.57 -11.24 -1.05
CA THR A 77 0.49 -12.54 -0.37
C THR A 77 1.69 -13.44 -0.74
N ARG A 78 2.06 -13.49 -2.03
CA ARG A 78 3.24 -14.26 -2.48
C ARG A 78 4.55 -13.66 -1.95
N LEU A 79 4.69 -12.34 -1.93
CA LEU A 79 5.89 -11.65 -1.45
C LEU A 79 6.08 -11.78 0.06
N VAL A 80 5.00 -11.81 0.83
CA VAL A 80 5.04 -12.10 2.26
C VAL A 80 5.40 -13.56 2.52
N ALA A 81 4.81 -14.50 1.77
CA ALA A 81 5.09 -15.93 1.91
C ALA A 81 6.55 -16.28 1.58
N SER A 82 7.17 -15.58 0.63
CA SER A 82 8.59 -15.75 0.27
C SER A 82 9.56 -15.00 1.20
N GLY A 83 9.05 -14.23 2.17
CA GLY A 83 9.86 -13.45 3.12
C GLY A 83 10.47 -12.17 2.55
N ILE A 84 10.11 -11.78 1.32
CA ILE A 84 10.62 -10.55 0.69
C ILE A 84 9.97 -9.31 1.32
N HIS A 85 8.66 -9.36 1.55
CA HIS A 85 7.92 -8.30 2.23
C HIS A 85 7.51 -8.71 3.64
N SER A 86 7.58 -7.76 4.58
CA SER A 86 6.93 -7.93 5.87
C SER A 86 5.42 -7.77 5.73
N ARG A 87 4.65 -8.40 6.63
CA ARG A 87 3.19 -8.21 6.71
C ARG A 87 2.80 -6.75 6.92
N ARG A 88 3.61 -5.98 7.67
CA ARG A 88 3.41 -4.53 7.85
C ARG A 88 3.60 -3.76 6.55
N THR A 89 4.63 -4.11 5.77
CA THR A 89 4.86 -3.53 4.44
C THR A 89 3.66 -3.79 3.53
N ALA A 90 3.18 -5.03 3.49
CA ALA A 90 2.01 -5.42 2.70
C ALA A 90 0.74 -4.67 3.15
N ALA A 91 0.48 -4.56 4.45
CA ALA A 91 -0.67 -3.82 4.99
C ALA A 91 -0.64 -2.34 4.58
N GLY A 92 0.52 -1.68 4.65
CA GLY A 92 0.68 -0.30 4.16
C GLY A 92 0.48 -0.16 2.65
N LEU A 93 0.87 -1.15 1.84
CA LEU A 93 0.62 -1.15 0.40
C LEU A 93 -0.85 -1.42 0.05
N LEU A 94 -1.56 -2.20 0.87
CA LEU A 94 -2.98 -2.51 0.72
C LEU A 94 -3.91 -1.42 1.28
N ASP A 95 -3.35 -0.28 1.69
CA ASP A 95 -4.08 0.88 2.22
C ASP A 95 -4.87 0.56 3.49
N VAL A 96 -4.32 -0.30 4.35
CA VAL A 96 -4.84 -0.53 5.70
C VAL A 96 -4.64 0.76 6.51
N ALA A 97 -5.70 1.23 7.16
CA ALA A 97 -5.73 2.52 7.84
C ALA A 97 -4.64 2.67 8.93
N ASP A 98 -4.39 1.60 9.69
CA ASP A 98 -3.32 1.55 10.70
C ASP A 98 -2.63 0.17 10.67
N PRO A 99 -1.56 0.01 9.89
CA PRO A 99 -0.83 -1.25 9.75
C PRO A 99 -0.23 -1.77 11.05
N ASP A 100 0.19 -0.88 11.96
CA ASP A 100 0.87 -1.28 13.20
C ASP A 100 -0.14 -1.79 14.24
N SER A 101 -1.31 -1.15 14.35
CA SER A 101 -2.40 -1.64 15.20
C SER A 101 -2.96 -2.98 14.70
N GLU A 102 -3.17 -3.14 13.39
CA GLU A 102 -3.61 -4.42 12.81
C GLU A 102 -2.59 -5.53 13.04
N TRP A 103 -1.30 -5.21 12.93
CA TRP A 103 -0.23 -6.17 13.24
C TRP A 103 -0.28 -6.64 14.69
N THR A 104 -0.50 -5.71 15.62
CA THR A 104 -0.59 -6.02 17.05
C THR A 104 -1.80 -6.90 17.34
N ARG A 105 -2.96 -6.60 16.73
CA ARG A 105 -4.15 -7.45 16.85
C ARG A 105 -3.90 -8.86 16.31
N TRP A 106 -3.30 -8.98 15.13
CA TRP A 106 -2.97 -10.28 14.55
C TRP A 106 -2.03 -11.10 15.46
N LEU A 107 -1.02 -10.47 16.07
CA LEU A 107 -0.14 -11.15 17.03
C LEU A 107 -0.92 -11.70 18.24
N SER A 108 -1.87 -10.92 18.76
CA SER A 108 -2.72 -11.36 19.87
C SER A 108 -3.63 -12.54 19.51
N GLU A 109 -4.13 -12.56 18.26
CA GLU A 109 -4.93 -13.68 17.74
C GLU A 109 -4.08 -14.96 17.60
N GLN A 110 -2.81 -14.82 17.18
CA GLN A 110 -1.89 -15.95 17.05
C GLN A 110 -1.46 -16.51 18.40
N SER A 111 -1.18 -15.66 19.40
CA SER A 111 -0.83 -16.13 20.74
C SER A 111 -2.00 -16.87 21.38
N ALA A 112 -3.23 -16.32 21.28
CA ALA A 112 -4.44 -16.99 21.76
C ALA A 112 -4.64 -18.35 21.05
N SER A 113 -4.49 -18.40 19.73
CA SER A 113 -4.62 -19.64 18.96
C SER A 113 -3.55 -20.68 19.30
N SER A 114 -2.37 -20.25 19.75
CA SER A 114 -1.28 -21.15 20.17
C SER A 114 -1.55 -21.72 21.56
N GLU A 115 -2.07 -20.91 22.48
CA GLU A 115 -2.47 -21.33 23.84
C GLU A 115 -3.66 -22.31 23.79
N GLU A 116 -4.65 -22.08 22.93
CA GLU A 116 -5.77 -22.99 22.72
C GLU A 116 -5.38 -24.33 22.07
N GLY A 117 -4.22 -24.38 21.41
CA GLY A 117 -3.67 -25.58 20.78
C GLY A 117 -2.79 -26.42 21.70
N ASP A 118 -2.24 -25.83 22.77
CA ASP A 118 -1.39 -26.50 23.77
C ASP A 118 -2.22 -27.12 24.92
N ASP A 119 -3.49 -26.71 25.05
CA ASP A 119 -4.46 -27.21 26.05
C ASP A 119 -5.36 -28.36 25.51
N ARG A 120 -5.00 -28.95 24.36
CA ARG A 120 -5.65 -30.12 23.72
C ARG A 120 -4.71 -31.29 23.53
#